data_AF-A0A923NZV8-F1
#
_entry.id   AF-A0A923NZV8-F1
#
_cell.length_a   1.000
_cell.length_b   1.000
_cell.length_c   1.000
_cell.angle_alpha   90.00
_cell.angle_beta   90.00
_cell.angle_gamma   90.00
#
_symmetry.space_group_name_H-M   'P 1'
#
loop_
_entity.id
_entity.type
_entity.pdbx_description
1 polymer ?
#
loop_
_entity_poly.entity_id
_entity_poly.type
_entity_poly.pdbx_seq_one_letter_code
_entity_poly.pdbx_strand_id
1 'polypeptide(L)' 'MSRRTVTLSEARYRALKEASAREGKPLAQLVDESLELYGIKALNEARHLVQHARSHARLAAEEALQLAVWATRAQRQ' A
#
# COMPACT_ATOMS: atom_id res chain seq x y z
N MET A 1 -6.39 13.43 6.83
CA MET A 1 -5.80 13.48 5.47
C MET A 1 -5.15 14.84 5.24
N SER A 2 -3.97 14.88 4.63
CA SER A 2 -3.29 16.14 4.29
C SER A 2 -3.48 16.45 2.80
N ARG A 3 -3.81 17.69 2.45
CA ARG A 3 -4.02 18.10 1.04
C ARG A 3 -2.74 17.88 0.23
N ARG A 4 -2.87 17.23 -0.93
CA ARG A 4 -1.80 17.00 -1.91
C ARG A 4 -2.26 17.46 -3.29
N THR A 5 -1.34 17.99 -4.07
CA THR A 5 -1.56 18.39 -5.47
C THR A 5 -0.74 17.47 -6.36
N VAL A 6 -1.38 16.92 -7.40
CA VAL A 6 -0.74 16.08 -8.42
C VAL A 6 -1.09 16.62 -9.79
N THR A 7 -0.13 16.59 -10.71
CA THR A 7 -0.37 16.96 -12.12
C THR A 7 -0.85 15.74 -12.88
N LEU A 8 -1.97 15.89 -13.60
CA LEU A 8 -2.55 14.86 -14.46
C LEU A 8 -2.66 15.40 -15.88
N SER A 9 -2.62 14.52 -16.87
CA SER A 9 -3.03 14.92 -18.22
C SER A 9 -4.53 15.23 -18.24
N GLU A 10 -4.95 16.15 -19.11
CA GLU A 10 -6.36 16.50 -19.28
C GLU A 10 -7.26 15.27 -19.52
N ALA A 11 -6.78 14.33 -20.34
CA ALA A 11 -7.49 13.08 -20.62
C ALA A 11 -7.71 12.24 -19.34
N ARG A 12 -6.69 12.12 -18.48
CA ARG A 12 -6.82 11.39 -17.21
C ARG A 12 -7.74 12.11 -16.23
N TYR A 13 -7.66 13.44 -16.15
CA TYR A 13 -8.54 14.21 -15.28
C TYR A 13 -10.02 14.03 -15.67
N ARG A 14 -10.35 14.07 -16.98
CA ARG A 14 -11.71 13.83 -17.47
C ARG A 14 -12.20 12.42 -17.15
N ALA A 15 -11.40 11.41 -17.44
CA ALA A 15 -11.74 10.01 -17.14
C ALA A 15 -11.98 9.79 -15.63
N LEU A 16 -11.14 10.39 -14.77
CA LEU A 16 -11.31 10.31 -13.32
C LEU A 16 -12.60 11.02 -12.86
N LYS A 17 -12.92 12.17 -13.45
CA LYS A 17 -14.15 12.92 -13.15
C LYS A 17 -15.40 12.13 -13.55
N GLU A 18 -15.39 11.49 -14.71
CA GLU A 18 -16.49 10.62 -15.17
C GLU A 18 -16.65 9.39 -14.26
N ALA A 19 -15.54 8.75 -13.87
CA ALA A 19 -15.58 7.62 -12.95
C ALA A 19 -16.14 8.02 -11.58
N SER A 20 -15.74 9.17 -11.04
CA SER A 20 -16.25 9.74 -9.80
C SER A 20 -17.77 10.00 -9.87
N ALA A 21 -18.26 10.56 -10.98
CA ALA A 21 -19.69 10.76 -11.19
C ALA A 21 -20.46 9.44 -11.30
N ARG A 22 -19.89 8.44 -12.00
CA ARG A 22 -20.49 7.11 -12.15
C ARG A 22 -20.60 6.34 -10.83
N GLU A 23 -19.58 6.43 -9.98
CA GLU A 23 -19.57 5.76 -8.67
C GLU A 23 -20.24 6.56 -7.56
N GLY A 24 -20.58 7.84 -7.80
CA GLY A 24 -21.16 8.72 -6.78
C GLY A 24 -20.21 9.05 -5.63
N LYS A 25 -18.89 8.95 -5.86
CA LYS A 25 -17.85 9.18 -4.85
C LYS A 25 -17.05 10.45 -5.16
N PRO A 26 -16.58 11.21 -4.16
CA PRO A 26 -15.63 12.31 -4.38
C PRO A 26 -14.36 11.84 -5.08
N LEU A 27 -13.78 12.67 -5.96
CA LEU A 27 -12.51 12.34 -6.65
C LEU A 27 -11.40 11.90 -5.70
N ALA A 28 -11.27 12.57 -4.54
CA ALA A 28 -10.25 12.24 -3.55
C ALA A 28 -10.42 10.82 -3.00
N GLN A 29 -11.65 10.43 -2.68
CA GLN A 29 -11.96 9.08 -2.19
C GLN A 29 -11.68 8.04 -3.28
N LEU A 30 -12.08 8.31 -4.52
CA LEU A 30 -11.82 7.40 -5.63
C LEU A 30 -10.31 7.20 -5.86
N VAL A 31 -9.51 8.27 -5.72
CA VAL A 31 -8.04 8.19 -5.80
C VAL A 31 -7.46 7.38 -4.65
N ASP A 32 -7.87 7.62 -3.40
CA ASP A 32 -7.35 6.85 -2.27
C ASP A 32 -7.66 5.35 -2.39
N GLU A 33 -8.92 4.99 -2.71
CA GLU A 33 -9.31 3.60 -2.95
C GLU A 33 -8.50 2.98 -4.09
N SER A 34 -8.25 3.73 -5.16
CA SER A 34 -7.43 3.28 -6.28
C SER A 34 -5.96 3.04 -5.88
N LEU A 35 -5.40 3.87 -5.00
CA LEU A 35 -4.04 3.69 -4.48
C LEU A 35 -3.95 2.43 -3.60
N GLU A 36 -4.95 2.19 -2.77
CA GLU A 36 -5.06 0.96 -1.98
C GLU A 36 -5.18 -0.29 -2.86
N LEU A 37 -6.01 -0.24 -3.91
CA LEU A 37 -6.16 -1.33 -4.89
C LEU A 37 -4.85 -1.62 -5.64
N TYR A 38 -4.06 -0.59 -5.94
CA TYR A 38 -2.73 -0.75 -6.54
C TYR A 38 -1.69 -1.28 -5.54
N GLY A 39 -2.06 -1.48 -4.28
CA GLY A 39 -1.17 -1.96 -3.23
C GLY A 39 -0.19 -0.90 -2.74
N ILE A 40 -0.44 0.39 -3.02
CA ILE A 40 0.37 1.51 -2.52
C ILE A 40 -0.01 1.73 -1.05
N LYS A 41 0.52 0.86 -0.19
CA LYS A 41 0.32 0.93 1.25
C LYS A 41 1.36 1.84 1.88
N ALA A 42 0.97 2.52 2.95
CA ALA A 42 1.91 3.28 3.73
C ALA A 42 2.92 2.33 4.42
N LEU A 43 4.18 2.76 4.49
CA LEU A 43 5.29 1.99 5.09
C LEU A 43 5.02 1.51 6.53
N ASN A 44 4.16 2.22 7.26
CA ASN A 44 3.72 1.84 8.60
C ASN A 44 2.83 0.57 8.60
N GLU A 45 1.97 0.38 7.60
CA GLU A 45 1.12 -0.81 7.49
C GLU A 45 1.94 -2.06 7.20
N ALA A 46 2.96 -1.95 6.35
CA ALA A 46 3.88 -3.06 6.09
C ALA A 46 4.60 -3.48 7.38
N ARG A 47 5.05 -2.52 8.20
CA ARG A 47 5.64 -2.80 9.52
C ARG A 47 4.65 -3.47 10.47
N HIS A 48 3.41 -2.99 10.50
CA HIS A 48 2.36 -3.54 11.36
C HIS A 48 2.01 -4.98 10.96
N LEU A 49 1.90 -5.26 9.66
CA LEU A 49 1.67 -6.61 9.14
C LEU A 49 2.80 -7.57 9.53
N VAL A 50 4.05 -7.13 9.38
CA VAL A 50 5.23 -7.91 9.78
C VAL A 50 5.26 -8.15 11.29
N GLN A 51 4.92 -7.13 12.08
CA GLN A 51 4.88 -7.26 13.54
C GLN A 51 3.77 -8.23 13.99
N HIS A 52 2.60 -8.16 13.36
CA HIS A 52 1.50 -9.09 13.59
C HIS A 52 1.89 -10.53 13.20
N ALA A 53 2.52 -10.73 12.04
CA ALA A 53 3.03 -12.04 11.66
C ALA A 53 4.05 -12.57 12.69
N ARG A 54 4.95 -11.72 13.17
CA ARG A 54 5.95 -12.07 14.20
C ARG A 54 5.32 -12.49 15.53
N SER A 55 4.27 -11.83 16.00
CA SER A 55 3.60 -12.20 17.25
C SER A 55 2.92 -13.58 17.18
N HIS A 56 2.60 -14.05 15.98
CA HIS A 56 1.93 -15.33 15.75
C HIS A 56 2.83 -16.44 15.19
N ALA A 57 4.08 -16.13 14.82
CA ALA A 57 4.97 -17.06 14.12
C ALA A 57 5.41 -18.28 14.94
N ARG A 58 5.33 -18.22 16.28
CA ARG A 58 5.79 -19.27 17.22
C ARG A 58 7.21 -19.81 16.90
N LEU A 59 8.08 -18.93 16.39
CA LEU A 59 9.47 -19.27 16.08
C LEU A 59 10.37 -18.97 17.28
N ALA A 60 11.37 -19.82 17.50
CA ALA A 60 12.48 -19.47 18.37
C ALA A 60 13.27 -18.29 17.79
N ALA A 61 13.96 -17.52 18.64
CA ALA A 61 14.69 -16.32 18.21
C ALA A 61 15.71 -16.60 17.09
N GLU A 62 16.39 -17.75 17.18
CA GLU A 62 17.37 -18.21 16.18
C GLU A 62 16.73 -18.45 14.81
N GLU A 63 15.60 -19.17 14.78
CA GLU A 63 14.86 -19.50 13.55
C GLU A 63 14.29 -18.24 12.90
N ALA A 64 13.77 -17.31 13.70
CA ALA A 64 13.26 -16.03 13.22
C ALA A 64 14.36 -15.18 12.57
N LEU A 65 15.58 -15.19 13.13
CA LEU A 65 16.72 -14.46 12.57
C LEU A 65 17.19 -15.08 11.24
N GLN A 66 17.31 -16.41 11.20
CA GLN A 66 17.70 -17.12 9.98
C GLN A 66 16.72 -16.85 8.83
N LEU A 67 15.42 -16.91 9.09
CA LEU A 67 14.38 -16.61 8.10
C LEU A 67 14.46 -15.16 7.60
N ALA A 68 14.66 -14.19 8.50
CA ALA A 68 14.76 -12.78 8.12
C ALA A 68 15.98 -12.50 7.23
N VAL A 69 17.14 -13.10 7.54
CA VAL A 69 18.36 -12.97 6.73
C VAL A 69 18.16 -13.59 5.35
N TRP A 70 17.57 -14.78 5.28
CA TRP A 70 17.27 -15.44 4.00
C TRP A 70 16.35 -14.58 3.14
N ALA A 71 15.20 -14.13 3.68
CA ALA A 71 14.23 -13.33 2.94
C ALA A 71 14.83 -11.99 2.45
N THR A 72 15.66 -11.34 3.28
CA THR A 72 16.33 -10.08 2.91
C THR A 72 17.32 -10.27 1.77
N ARG A 73 18.04 -11.40 1.73
CA ARG A 73 18.97 -11.72 0.64
C ARG A 73 18.22 -12.01 -0.66
N ALA A 74 17.13 -12.77 -0.59
CA ALA A 74 16.30 -13.13 -1.75
C ALA A 74 15.71 -11.88 -2.44
N GLN A 75 15.28 -10.88 -1.67
CA GLN A 75 14.67 -9.65 -2.22
C GLN A 75 15.68 -8.65 -2.80
N ARG A 76 16.97 -8.78 -2.46
CA ARG A 76 18.03 -7.88 -2.94
C ARG A 76 18.74 -8.38 -4.20
N GLN A 77 18.42 -9.59 -4.65
CA GLN A 77 18.83 -10.12 -5.96
C GLN A 77 17.84 -9.70 -7.03
#